data_AF-A0AAJ7SG28-F1
#
_entry.id   AF-A0AAJ7SG28-F1
#
_cell.length_a   1.000
_cell.length_b   1.000
_cell.length_c   1.000
_cell.angle_alpha   90.00
_cell.angle_beta   90.00
_cell.angle_gamma   90.00
#
_symmetry.space_group_name_H-M   'P 1'
#
loop_
_entity.id
_entity.type
_entity.pdbx_description
1 polymer ?
#
loop_
_entity_poly.entity_id
_entity_poly.type
_entity_poly.pdbx_seq_one_letter_code
_entity_poly.pdbx_strand_id
1 'polypeptide(L)'
;MIYKRSAQRSKIFREEGAVSIVEQVSHSSKQFKVCFIKLENVVIFPGVPVLVEKLFPVVVKHLKLEEMPEISKELYLTLDEASITKHLNDAVHKFKDVTFGSYPELYGNYYKTRLRLEASNASLLTDVESYLAEKLPKGTILDGFLQRPLEAAAKRVEVLAAKYDFVREAYNVVLETLERYKPEEICVGFSGGKDCIVVAFLYYAALQDYKDRRGIADVPQHWFYVTSGKGRPEVDRFVDDSLALYAAKMSTCRPPYKEALQRAIDDGLNVFLLGNRTVDPKGETLQHFKETDPDWPRAMRVFPILKWNYSQVWTFIRELYIPYCPLYDQGFSSLGEKSTPNPKLMFVDERGVTRFKPAHTLQDGSSERIGRT
;
A
#
# COMPACT_ATOMS: atom_id res chain seq x y z
N MET A 1 8.63 17.54 34.41
CA MET A 1 9.76 18.35 34.90
C MET A 1 9.50 19.79 34.48
N ILE A 2 9.10 20.63 35.42
CA ILE A 2 8.71 22.04 35.17
C ILE A 2 10.01 22.85 35.01
N TYR A 3 10.20 23.50 33.86
CA TYR A 3 11.24 24.52 33.73
C TYR A 3 10.59 25.90 33.59
N LYS A 4 10.49 26.60 34.72
CA LYS A 4 10.60 28.06 34.76
C LYS A 4 12.08 28.39 34.56
N ARG A 5 12.42 29.20 33.56
CA ARG A 5 13.59 30.06 33.62
C ARG A 5 13.26 31.46 33.11
N SER A 6 13.68 32.40 33.94
CA SER A 6 13.50 33.84 33.90
C SER A 6 14.19 34.49 32.71
N ALA A 7 13.66 35.65 32.35
CA ALA A 7 14.18 36.59 31.38
C ALA A 7 15.67 36.90 31.60
N GLN A 8 16.44 36.79 30.53
CA GLN A 8 17.67 37.54 30.34
C GLN A 8 17.68 38.06 28.90
N ARG A 9 17.54 39.38 28.77
CA ARG A 9 17.65 40.11 27.51
C ARG A 9 19.06 39.91 26.94
N SER A 10 19.17 39.37 25.73
CA SER A 10 20.33 39.61 24.88
C SER A 10 19.95 39.49 23.40
N LYS A 11 20.00 40.65 22.72
CA LYS A 11 20.05 40.86 21.26
C LYS A 11 18.95 40.19 20.44
N ILE A 12 17.82 40.90 20.31
CA ILE A 12 16.83 40.62 19.27
C ILE A 12 17.40 41.19 17.96
N PHE A 13 17.55 40.30 16.98
CA PHE A 13 17.79 40.58 15.57
C PHE A 13 16.85 41.69 15.10
N ARG A 14 17.31 42.60 14.23
CA ARG A 14 16.38 43.51 13.54
C ARG A 14 15.43 42.65 12.69
N GLU A 15 14.20 42.51 13.15
CA GLU A 15 13.07 41.88 12.44
C GLU A 15 12.62 42.81 11.31
N GLU A 16 13.38 42.89 10.21
CA GLU A 16 12.85 43.43 8.97
C GLU A 16 12.17 42.26 8.23
N GLY A 17 10.85 42.09 8.44
CA GLY A 17 10.01 41.21 7.61
C GLY A 17 9.06 40.25 8.34
N ALA A 18 9.18 40.07 9.66
CA ALA A 18 8.28 39.19 10.42
C ALA A 18 7.01 39.94 10.85
N VAL A 19 5.83 39.46 10.45
CA VAL A 19 4.52 40.02 10.81
C VAL A 19 3.78 39.03 11.70
N SER A 20 3.46 39.45 12.92
CA SER A 20 2.59 38.68 13.82
C SER A 20 1.13 39.02 13.53
N ILE A 21 0.34 37.99 13.18
CA ILE A 21 -1.09 38.13 12.87
C ILE A 21 -1.87 37.44 13.98
N VAL A 22 -2.67 38.23 14.69
CA VAL A 22 -3.42 37.78 15.86
C VAL A 22 -4.91 37.81 15.56
N GLU A 23 -5.56 36.67 15.72
CA GLU A 23 -6.97 36.47 15.39
C GLU A 23 -7.73 35.79 16.53
N GLN A 24 -9.05 35.91 16.47
CA GLN A 24 -9.94 35.13 17.33
C GLN A 24 -10.57 33.97 16.55
N VAL A 25 -10.36 32.76 17.05
CA VAL A 25 -10.95 31.53 16.49
C VAL A 25 -11.86 30.87 17.52
N SER A 26 -12.90 30.19 17.05
CA SER A 26 -13.88 29.50 17.90
C SER A 26 -13.75 27.98 17.79
N HIS A 27 -13.77 27.29 18.92
CA HIS A 27 -13.85 25.83 18.99
C HIS A 27 -14.67 25.40 20.20
N SER A 28 -15.67 24.53 20.00
CA SER A 28 -16.54 23.99 21.06
C SER A 28 -17.08 25.08 22.00
N SER A 29 -17.67 26.12 21.38
CA SER A 29 -18.29 27.27 22.06
C SER A 29 -17.34 28.21 22.82
N LYS A 30 -16.02 27.96 22.76
CA LYS A 30 -14.99 28.82 23.36
C LYS A 30 -14.26 29.62 22.30
N GLN A 31 -13.90 30.85 22.63
CA GLN A 31 -13.05 31.70 21.79
C GLN A 31 -11.61 31.66 22.27
N PHE A 32 -10.70 31.55 21.32
CA PHE A 32 -9.26 31.54 21.54
C PHE A 32 -8.63 32.67 20.76
N LYS A 33 -7.77 33.44 21.42
CA LYS A 33 -6.91 34.43 20.75
C LYS A 33 -5.63 33.71 20.33
N VAL A 34 -5.40 33.63 19.03
CA VAL A 34 -4.34 32.80 18.45
C VAL A 34 -3.51 33.65 17.51
N CYS A 35 -2.19 33.44 17.52
CA CYS A 35 -1.24 34.16 16.69
C CYS A 35 -0.55 33.18 15.74
N PHE A 36 -0.33 33.61 14.50
CA PHE A 36 0.66 33.01 13.61
C PHE A 36 1.63 34.10 13.12
N ILE A 37 2.85 33.70 12.77
CA ILE A 37 3.89 34.62 12.32
C ILE A 37 4.13 34.37 10.83
N LYS A 38 4.10 35.43 10.02
CA LYS A 38 4.52 35.39 8.63
C LYS A 38 5.91 36.02 8.52
N LEU A 39 6.87 35.28 7.99
CA LEU A 39 8.19 35.78 7.63
C LEU A 39 8.41 35.48 6.16
N GLU A 40 8.30 36.50 5.30
CA GLU A 40 8.36 36.33 3.83
C GLU A 40 7.38 35.25 3.32
N ASN A 41 7.91 34.12 2.81
CA ASN A 41 7.16 32.95 2.32
C ASN A 41 6.99 31.85 3.37
N VAL A 42 7.45 32.06 4.61
CA VAL A 42 7.34 31.12 5.73
C VAL A 42 6.20 31.55 6.66
N VAL A 43 5.33 30.60 7.02
CA VAL A 43 4.26 30.81 7.99
C VAL A 43 4.46 29.86 9.17
N ILE A 44 4.57 30.44 10.36
CA ILE A 44 4.78 29.72 11.61
C ILE A 44 3.46 29.69 12.37
N PHE A 45 2.91 28.50 12.53
CA PHE A 45 1.66 28.24 13.24
C PHE A 45 1.89 27.95 14.73
N PRO A 46 0.87 28.15 15.60
CA PRO A 46 0.92 27.73 16.99
C PRO A 46 0.96 26.19 17.09
N GLY A 47 1.57 25.65 18.15
CA GLY A 47 1.76 24.20 18.29
C GLY A 47 0.52 23.36 18.61
N VAL A 48 -0.68 23.95 18.71
CA VAL A 48 -1.92 23.23 19.05
C VAL A 48 -2.71 22.93 17.77
N PRO A 49 -2.77 21.66 17.30
CA PRO A 49 -3.31 21.31 15.98
C PRO A 49 -4.71 21.83 15.69
N VAL A 50 -5.63 21.72 16.66
CA VAL A 50 -7.02 22.20 16.51
C VAL A 50 -7.08 23.72 16.28
N LEU A 51 -6.18 24.50 16.88
CA LEU A 51 -6.11 25.95 16.67
C LEU A 51 -5.50 26.29 15.31
N VAL A 52 -4.52 25.49 14.84
CA VAL A 52 -3.95 25.60 13.48
C VAL A 52 -5.03 25.39 12.43
N GLU A 53 -5.84 24.35 12.58
CA GLU A 53 -6.93 24.04 11.65
C GLU A 53 -7.91 25.22 11.54
N LYS A 54 -8.26 25.84 12.66
CA LYS A 54 -9.14 27.01 12.68
C LYS A 54 -8.51 28.28 12.12
N LEU A 55 -7.18 28.36 12.03
CA LEU A 55 -6.47 29.48 11.44
C LEU A 55 -6.36 29.39 9.91
N PHE A 56 -6.54 28.21 9.29
CA PHE A 56 -6.37 28.08 7.84
C PHE A 56 -7.22 29.06 7.00
N PRO A 57 -8.52 29.28 7.27
CA PRO A 57 -9.31 30.25 6.51
C PRO A 57 -8.77 31.68 6.61
N VAL A 58 -8.23 32.04 7.79
CA VAL A 58 -7.59 33.35 8.01
C VAL A 58 -6.31 33.44 7.19
N VAL A 59 -5.47 32.40 7.21
CA VAL A 59 -4.21 32.38 6.47
C VAL A 59 -4.46 32.51 4.97
N VAL A 60 -5.43 31.78 4.42
CA VAL A 60 -5.84 31.89 3.01
C VAL A 60 -6.20 33.34 2.66
N LYS A 61 -7.05 33.97 3.48
CA LYS A 61 -7.45 35.38 3.30
C LYS A 61 -6.26 36.34 3.42
N HIS A 62 -5.40 36.16 4.42
CA HIS A 62 -4.32 37.09 4.74
C HIS A 62 -3.16 37.00 3.74
N LEU A 63 -2.87 35.80 3.25
CA LEU A 63 -1.87 35.57 2.22
C LEU A 63 -2.37 35.92 0.82
N LYS A 64 -3.65 36.29 0.67
CA LYS A 64 -4.31 36.46 -0.62
C LYS A 64 -4.01 35.27 -1.53
N LEU A 65 -4.05 34.07 -0.95
CA LEU A 65 -3.95 32.85 -1.76
C LEU A 65 -5.20 32.90 -2.64
N GLU A 66 -4.98 33.12 -3.94
CA GLU A 66 -6.02 32.88 -4.94
C GLU A 66 -6.52 31.44 -4.76
N GLU A 67 -7.79 31.19 -5.11
CA GLU A 67 -8.28 29.81 -5.17
C GLU A 67 -7.24 28.99 -5.95
N MET A 68 -6.72 27.93 -5.31
CA MET A 68 -5.80 27.03 -6.00
C MET A 68 -6.49 26.59 -7.29
N PRO A 69 -5.76 26.44 -8.42
CA PRO A 69 -6.37 25.97 -9.64
C PRO A 69 -7.19 24.71 -9.32
N GLU A 70 -8.51 24.77 -9.56
CA GLU A 70 -9.42 23.64 -9.22
C GLU A 70 -9.02 22.36 -9.95
N ILE A 71 -8.23 22.48 -11.02
CA ILE A 71 -7.83 21.40 -11.89
C ILE A 71 -6.39 20.98 -11.56
N SER A 72 -6.28 19.82 -10.93
CA SER A 72 -5.01 19.15 -10.69
C SER A 72 -4.98 17.78 -11.36
N LYS A 73 -3.79 17.34 -11.74
CA LYS A 73 -3.53 15.99 -12.27
C LYS A 73 -2.27 15.43 -11.61
N GLU A 74 -2.35 14.18 -11.18
CA GLU A 74 -1.18 13.46 -10.66
C GLU A 74 -0.66 12.46 -11.70
N LEU A 75 0.66 12.44 -11.88
CA LEU A 75 1.36 11.43 -12.68
C LEU A 75 2.30 10.64 -11.76
N TYR A 76 2.36 9.32 -11.96
CA TYR A 76 3.21 8.43 -11.17
C TYR A 76 4.26 7.81 -12.08
N LEU A 77 5.53 7.96 -11.72
CA LEU A 77 6.65 7.58 -12.55
C LEU A 77 7.47 6.48 -11.88
N THR A 78 7.87 5.48 -12.65
CA THR A 78 8.76 4.40 -12.20
C THR A 78 10.21 4.86 -11.99
N LEU A 79 10.56 6.05 -12.49
CA LEU A 79 11.88 6.68 -12.36
C LEU A 79 11.95 7.58 -11.12
N ASP A 80 13.13 7.61 -10.50
CA ASP A 80 13.44 8.55 -9.42
C ASP A 80 13.58 9.98 -9.93
N GLU A 81 13.50 10.94 -9.00
CA GLU A 81 13.48 12.36 -9.29
C GLU A 81 14.74 12.82 -10.04
N ALA A 82 15.91 12.31 -9.66
CA ALA A 82 17.17 12.65 -10.30
C ALA A 82 17.18 12.23 -11.78
N SER A 83 16.59 11.07 -12.10
CA SER A 83 16.49 10.56 -13.46
C SER A 83 15.55 11.38 -14.35
N ILE A 84 14.56 12.08 -13.79
CA ILE A 84 13.60 12.88 -14.56
C ILE A 84 13.86 14.39 -14.53
N THR A 85 14.75 14.86 -13.65
CA THR A 85 14.98 16.30 -13.35
C THR A 85 15.18 17.14 -14.60
N LYS A 86 16.00 16.67 -15.57
CA LYS A 86 16.25 17.40 -16.81
C LYS A 86 14.95 17.61 -17.61
N HIS A 87 14.22 16.53 -17.85
CA HIS A 87 12.97 16.55 -18.61
C HIS A 87 11.87 17.36 -17.90
N LEU A 88 11.84 17.30 -16.57
CA LEU A 88 10.93 18.10 -15.75
C LEU A 88 11.24 19.60 -15.86
N ASN A 89 12.51 20.00 -15.78
CA ASN A 89 12.90 21.41 -15.95
C ASN A 89 12.55 21.92 -17.36
N ASP A 90 12.78 21.12 -18.40
CA ASP A 90 12.39 21.47 -19.77
C ASP A 90 10.87 21.66 -19.89
N ALA A 91 10.08 20.82 -19.22
CA ALA A 91 8.63 20.96 -19.16
C ALA A 91 8.21 22.24 -18.41
N VAL A 92 8.80 22.53 -17.25
CA VAL A 92 8.52 23.77 -16.49
C VAL A 92 8.82 25.01 -17.31
N HIS A 93 9.91 25.03 -18.07
CA HIS A 93 10.25 26.15 -18.95
C HIS A 93 9.27 26.30 -20.12
N LYS A 94 8.75 25.19 -20.66
CA LYS A 94 7.82 25.17 -21.79
C LYS A 94 6.39 25.55 -21.39
N PHE A 95 5.92 25.07 -20.25
CA PHE A 95 4.53 25.20 -19.80
C PHE A 95 4.43 26.14 -18.59
N LYS A 96 4.60 27.45 -18.85
CA LYS A 96 4.68 28.49 -17.81
C LYS A 96 3.39 28.67 -16.99
N ASP A 97 2.25 28.31 -17.58
CA ASP A 97 0.93 28.42 -16.94
C ASP A 97 0.54 27.15 -16.16
N VAL A 98 1.49 26.23 -15.99
CA VAL A 98 1.32 25.00 -15.21
C VAL A 98 2.26 25.03 -14.01
N THR A 99 1.71 24.79 -12.83
CA THR A 99 2.50 24.60 -11.61
C THR A 99 2.87 23.13 -11.47
N PHE A 100 4.15 22.86 -11.19
CA PHE A 100 4.71 21.52 -11.04
C PHE A 100 5.15 21.29 -9.60
N GLY A 101 4.68 20.19 -9.00
CA GLY A 101 5.23 19.61 -7.78
C GLY A 101 5.84 18.25 -8.08
N SER A 102 7.01 17.96 -7.52
CA SER A 102 7.67 16.65 -7.60
C SER A 102 7.86 16.11 -6.19
N TYR A 103 7.51 14.84 -5.99
CA TYR A 103 7.54 14.18 -4.70
C TYR A 103 8.16 12.79 -4.85
N PRO A 104 9.38 12.55 -4.33
CA PRO A 104 9.98 11.23 -4.37
C PRO A 104 9.24 10.27 -3.43
N GLU A 105 9.11 9.02 -3.87
CA GLU A 105 8.61 7.89 -3.09
C GLU A 105 9.76 6.91 -2.87
N LEU A 106 10.12 6.70 -1.60
CA LEU A 106 11.32 5.95 -1.23
C LEU A 106 11.03 4.47 -1.01
N TYR A 107 9.80 4.12 -0.65
CA TYR A 107 9.46 2.78 -0.16
C TYR A 107 8.30 2.13 -0.94
N GLY A 108 7.81 2.77 -2.00
CA GLY A 108 6.74 2.26 -2.85
C GLY A 108 7.17 1.14 -3.82
N ASN A 109 6.26 0.21 -4.11
CA ASN A 109 6.50 -0.93 -5.01
C ASN A 109 6.40 -0.60 -6.52
N TYR A 110 5.78 0.53 -6.86
CA TYR A 110 5.30 0.79 -8.22
C TYR A 110 5.89 2.04 -8.84
N TYR A 111 5.93 3.14 -8.08
CA TYR A 111 6.45 4.42 -8.54
C TYR A 111 7.53 4.92 -7.57
N LYS A 112 8.42 5.77 -8.10
CA LYS A 112 9.50 6.41 -7.36
C LYS A 112 9.38 7.92 -7.33
N THR A 113 8.60 8.50 -8.24
CA THR A 113 8.29 9.93 -8.24
C THR A 113 6.84 10.16 -8.57
N ARG A 114 6.16 10.96 -7.76
CA ARG A 114 4.82 11.49 -8.05
C ARG A 114 4.97 12.94 -8.49
N LEU A 115 4.48 13.25 -9.68
CA LEU A 115 4.32 14.62 -10.14
C LEU A 115 2.89 15.08 -9.89
N ARG A 116 2.75 16.28 -9.35
CA ARG A 116 1.47 16.99 -9.21
C ARG A 116 1.50 18.18 -10.13
N LEU A 117 0.56 18.21 -11.07
CA LEU A 117 0.40 19.27 -12.06
C LEU A 117 -0.86 20.05 -11.75
N GLU A 118 -0.78 21.38 -11.78
CA GLU A 118 -1.93 22.25 -11.52
C GLU A 118 -1.97 23.34 -12.58
N ALA A 119 -3.16 23.57 -13.15
CA ALA A 119 -3.35 24.57 -14.20
C ALA A 119 -4.78 25.10 -14.18
N SER A 120 -4.98 26.28 -14.76
CA SER A 120 -6.32 26.85 -14.95
C SER A 120 -7.16 26.13 -16.01
N ASN A 121 -6.53 25.27 -16.82
CA ASN A 121 -7.17 24.56 -17.93
C ASN A 121 -6.70 23.09 -18.02
N ALA A 122 -7.65 22.16 -18.08
CA ALA A 122 -7.39 20.73 -18.19
C ALA A 122 -6.62 20.33 -19.47
N SER A 123 -6.77 21.07 -20.58
CA SER A 123 -6.05 20.75 -21.82
C SER A 123 -4.54 20.89 -21.64
N LEU A 124 -4.08 21.88 -20.87
CA LEU A 124 -2.66 22.08 -20.57
C LEU A 124 -2.07 20.88 -19.82
N LEU A 125 -2.83 20.28 -18.90
CA LEU A 125 -2.39 19.10 -18.15
C LEU A 125 -2.21 17.88 -19.08
N THR A 126 -3.11 17.73 -20.05
CA THR A 126 -3.00 16.68 -21.10
C THR A 126 -1.80 16.93 -22.02
N ASP A 127 -1.53 18.19 -22.39
CA ASP A 127 -0.38 18.56 -23.21
C ASP A 127 0.95 18.29 -22.48
N VAL A 128 1.02 18.59 -21.18
CA VAL A 128 2.19 18.29 -20.33
C VAL A 128 2.43 16.79 -20.24
N GLU A 129 1.39 16.00 -19.95
CA GLU A 129 1.49 14.55 -19.90
C GLU A 129 1.96 13.96 -21.24
N SER A 130 1.40 14.43 -22.36
CA SER A 130 1.80 14.00 -23.70
C SER A 130 3.26 14.33 -23.99
N TYR A 131 3.70 15.54 -23.60
CA TYR A 131 5.09 15.94 -23.73
C TYR A 131 6.03 15.06 -22.90
N LEU A 132 5.70 14.80 -21.63
CA LEU A 132 6.51 13.93 -20.77
C LEU A 132 6.52 12.49 -21.30
N ALA A 133 5.40 11.96 -21.79
CA ALA A 133 5.32 10.63 -22.39
C ALA A 133 6.17 10.50 -23.66
N GLU A 134 6.33 11.58 -24.44
CA GLU A 134 7.22 11.61 -25.60
C GLU A 134 8.70 11.66 -25.21
N LYS A 135 9.04 12.39 -24.15
CA LYS A 135 10.44 12.60 -23.72
C LYS A 135 11.00 11.52 -22.82
N LEU A 136 10.14 10.86 -22.04
CA LEU A 136 10.54 9.80 -21.13
C LEU A 136 10.50 8.43 -21.82
N PRO A 137 11.27 7.44 -21.34
CA PRO A 137 11.18 6.07 -21.85
C PRO A 137 9.75 5.53 -21.73
N LYS A 138 9.31 4.75 -22.74
CA LYS A 138 7.98 4.12 -22.74
C LYS A 138 7.77 3.27 -21.48
N GLY A 139 6.57 3.36 -20.90
CA GLY A 139 6.20 2.65 -19.66
C GLY A 139 6.73 3.29 -18.38
N THR A 140 7.31 4.50 -18.46
CA THR A 140 7.75 5.25 -17.26
C THR A 140 6.56 5.81 -16.48
N ILE A 141 5.61 6.44 -17.18
CA ILE A 141 4.38 6.95 -16.59
C ILE A 141 3.42 5.76 -16.41
N LEU A 142 2.95 5.55 -15.20
CA LEU A 142 2.02 4.48 -14.87
C LEU A 142 0.59 4.88 -15.23
N ASP A 143 0.07 4.26 -16.28
CA ASP A 143 -1.32 4.46 -16.68
C ASP A 143 -2.27 3.85 -15.64
N GLY A 144 -3.19 4.68 -15.14
CA GLY A 144 -4.24 4.24 -14.21
C GLY A 144 -3.74 3.73 -12.86
N PHE A 145 -2.57 4.19 -12.39
CA PHE A 145 -2.10 3.85 -11.04
C PHE A 145 -3.12 4.27 -9.98
N LEU A 146 -3.43 3.35 -9.07
CA LEU A 146 -4.42 3.58 -8.03
C LEU A 146 -3.72 3.77 -6.68
N GLN A 147 -3.78 4.98 -6.13
CA GLN A 147 -3.23 5.29 -4.81
C GLN A 147 -3.90 4.54 -3.66
N ARG A 148 -5.16 4.14 -3.84
CA ARG A 148 -5.97 3.43 -2.83
C ARG A 148 -6.17 2.00 -3.30
N PRO A 149 -5.28 1.05 -2.95
CA PRO A 149 -5.30 -0.29 -3.55
C PRO A 149 -6.61 -1.05 -3.34
N LEU A 150 -7.34 -0.75 -2.27
CA LEU A 150 -8.60 -1.39 -1.92
C LEU A 150 -9.84 -0.70 -2.53
N GLU A 151 -9.67 0.46 -3.15
CA GLU A 151 -10.79 1.16 -3.80
C GLU A 151 -11.32 0.35 -4.98
N ALA A 152 -12.66 0.19 -5.01
CA ALA A 152 -13.38 -0.61 -6.00
C ALA A 152 -12.81 -2.04 -6.18
N ALA A 153 -12.26 -2.65 -5.12
CA ALA A 153 -11.57 -3.94 -5.20
C ALA A 153 -12.42 -5.03 -5.87
N ALA A 154 -13.70 -5.17 -5.49
CA ALA A 154 -14.64 -6.12 -6.11
C ALA A 154 -14.71 -5.95 -7.63
N LYS A 155 -15.00 -4.72 -8.09
CA LYS A 155 -15.12 -4.43 -9.51
C LYS A 155 -13.84 -4.69 -10.28
N ARG A 156 -12.69 -4.40 -9.67
CA ARG A 156 -11.38 -4.59 -10.29
C ARG A 156 -11.02 -6.08 -10.41
N VAL A 157 -11.35 -6.88 -9.39
CA VAL A 157 -11.23 -8.34 -9.47
C VAL A 157 -12.16 -8.91 -10.54
N GLU A 158 -13.40 -8.43 -10.65
CA GLU A 158 -14.33 -8.86 -11.72
C GLU A 158 -13.80 -8.55 -13.13
N VAL A 159 -13.27 -7.34 -13.35
CA VAL A 159 -12.66 -6.96 -14.63
C VAL A 159 -11.50 -7.89 -14.96
N LEU A 160 -10.66 -8.20 -13.97
CA LEU A 160 -9.52 -9.10 -14.15
C LEU A 160 -9.96 -10.55 -14.36
N ALA A 161 -11.01 -11.00 -13.67
CA ALA A 161 -11.63 -12.32 -13.83
C ALA A 161 -12.28 -12.51 -15.21
N ALA A 162 -12.80 -11.43 -15.82
CA ALA A 162 -13.29 -11.46 -17.18
C ALA A 162 -12.15 -11.65 -18.20
N LYS A 163 -10.95 -11.14 -17.90
CA LYS A 163 -9.73 -11.25 -18.73
C LYS A 163 -8.97 -12.57 -18.52
N TYR A 164 -8.98 -13.12 -17.30
CA TYR A 164 -8.13 -14.25 -16.92
C TYR A 164 -8.92 -15.36 -16.20
N ASP A 165 -8.95 -16.56 -16.82
CA ASP A 165 -9.64 -17.73 -16.27
C ASP A 165 -9.18 -18.11 -14.86
N PHE A 166 -7.87 -18.07 -14.61
CA PHE A 166 -7.30 -18.43 -13.31
C PHE A 166 -7.75 -17.49 -12.18
N VAL A 167 -8.04 -16.23 -12.50
CA VAL A 167 -8.59 -15.24 -11.56
C VAL A 167 -10.06 -15.53 -11.29
N ARG A 168 -10.84 -15.80 -12.35
CA ARG A 168 -12.25 -16.20 -12.22
C ARG A 168 -12.43 -17.45 -11.38
N GLU A 169 -11.63 -18.49 -11.62
CA GLU A 169 -11.67 -19.74 -10.84
C GLU A 169 -11.38 -19.46 -9.35
N ALA A 170 -10.29 -18.74 -9.05
CA ALA A 170 -9.93 -18.42 -7.67
C ALA A 170 -11.00 -17.57 -6.97
N TYR A 171 -11.56 -16.56 -7.66
CA TYR A 171 -12.59 -15.70 -7.11
C TYR A 171 -13.89 -16.47 -6.84
N ASN A 172 -14.29 -17.38 -7.73
CA ASN A 172 -15.44 -18.26 -7.53
C ASN A 172 -15.28 -19.14 -6.28
N VAL A 173 -14.09 -19.67 -6.01
CA VAL A 173 -13.81 -20.44 -4.78
C VAL A 173 -14.03 -19.57 -3.53
N VAL A 174 -13.62 -18.31 -3.56
CA VAL A 174 -13.84 -17.37 -2.45
C VAL A 174 -15.33 -17.04 -2.28
N LEU A 175 -16.04 -16.78 -3.38
CA LEU A 175 -17.48 -16.52 -3.37
C LEU A 175 -18.25 -17.73 -2.81
N GLU A 176 -17.94 -18.94 -3.28
CA GLU A 176 -18.51 -20.19 -2.77
C GLU A 176 -18.22 -20.38 -1.27
N THR A 177 -17.07 -19.93 -0.78
CA THR A 177 -16.76 -19.96 0.67
C THR A 177 -17.74 -19.07 1.46
N LEU A 178 -18.03 -17.87 0.96
CA LEU A 178 -18.98 -16.93 1.57
C LEU A 178 -20.46 -17.38 1.43
N GLU A 179 -20.75 -18.28 0.51
CA GLU A 179 -22.07 -18.93 0.42
C GLU A 179 -22.23 -20.05 1.46
N ARG A 180 -21.14 -20.77 1.76
CA ARG A 180 -21.13 -21.93 2.67
C ARG A 180 -20.96 -21.55 4.15
N TYR A 181 -20.27 -20.46 4.44
CA TYR A 181 -19.86 -20.08 5.79
C TYR A 181 -20.09 -18.59 6.04
N LYS A 182 -20.35 -18.24 7.30
CA LYS A 182 -20.51 -16.82 7.67
C LYS A 182 -19.16 -16.11 7.67
N PRO A 183 -19.10 -14.80 7.33
CA PRO A 183 -17.85 -14.04 7.38
C PRO A 183 -17.10 -14.13 8.71
N GLU A 184 -17.81 -14.22 9.84
CA GLU A 184 -17.24 -14.31 11.18
C GLU A 184 -16.52 -15.63 11.44
N GLU A 185 -16.81 -16.68 10.66
CA GLU A 185 -16.17 -18.00 10.77
C GLU A 185 -14.91 -18.12 9.90
N ILE A 186 -14.71 -17.17 8.99
CA ILE A 186 -13.68 -17.21 7.95
C ILE A 186 -12.49 -16.37 8.36
N CYS A 187 -11.30 -16.94 8.22
CA CYS A 187 -10.06 -16.22 8.38
C CYS A 187 -9.06 -16.48 7.24
N VAL A 188 -8.18 -15.52 7.01
CA VAL A 188 -7.10 -15.59 6.03
C VAL A 188 -5.81 -15.99 6.74
N GLY A 189 -5.19 -17.09 6.32
CA GLY A 189 -3.84 -17.44 6.74
C GLY A 189 -2.84 -16.47 6.12
N PHE A 190 -2.26 -15.61 6.95
CA PHE A 190 -1.37 -14.54 6.50
C PHE A 190 0.05 -14.78 6.98
N SER A 191 1.05 -14.51 6.14
CA SER A 191 2.47 -14.66 6.47
C SER A 191 3.35 -13.50 5.98
N GLY A 192 2.75 -12.50 5.32
CA GLY A 192 3.48 -11.41 4.65
C GLY A 192 4.08 -11.78 3.29
N GLY A 193 3.86 -13.01 2.81
CA GLY A 193 4.30 -13.45 1.49
C GLY A 193 3.35 -13.04 0.36
N LYS A 194 3.85 -13.07 -0.88
CA LYS A 194 3.09 -12.74 -2.11
C LYS A 194 1.82 -13.58 -2.29
N ASP A 195 1.80 -14.83 -1.82
CA ASP A 195 0.67 -15.73 -2.06
C ASP A 195 -0.50 -15.43 -1.12
N CYS A 196 -0.23 -15.09 0.15
CA CYS A 196 -1.29 -14.73 1.10
C CYS A 196 -1.90 -13.35 0.84
N ILE A 197 -1.14 -12.39 0.29
CA ILE A 197 -1.71 -11.09 -0.09
C ILE A 197 -2.72 -11.21 -1.23
N VAL A 198 -2.52 -12.14 -2.17
CA VAL A 198 -3.49 -12.43 -3.23
C VAL A 198 -4.78 -12.96 -2.61
N VAL A 199 -4.68 -13.93 -1.70
CA VAL A 199 -5.84 -14.50 -1.01
C VAL A 199 -6.57 -13.45 -0.17
N ALA A 200 -5.83 -12.61 0.58
CA ALA A 200 -6.42 -11.53 1.37
C ALA A 200 -7.15 -10.50 0.49
N PHE A 201 -6.59 -10.15 -0.67
CA PHE A 201 -7.23 -9.23 -1.62
C PHE A 201 -8.48 -9.84 -2.27
N LEU A 202 -8.42 -11.11 -2.72
CA LEU A 202 -9.57 -11.82 -3.27
C LEU A 202 -10.71 -11.89 -2.24
N TYR A 203 -10.38 -12.24 -0.99
CA TYR A 203 -11.35 -12.27 0.09
C TYR A 203 -11.89 -10.88 0.42
N TYR A 204 -11.05 -9.84 0.38
CA TYR A 204 -11.49 -8.46 0.60
C TYR A 204 -12.51 -8.03 -0.45
N ALA A 205 -12.18 -8.24 -1.71
CA ALA A 205 -13.05 -7.94 -2.84
C ALA A 205 -14.41 -8.65 -2.70
N ALA A 206 -14.40 -9.96 -2.43
CA ALA A 206 -15.62 -10.76 -2.28
C ALA A 206 -16.44 -10.34 -1.06
N LEU A 207 -15.78 -10.06 0.08
CA LEU A 207 -16.44 -9.69 1.32
C LEU A 207 -17.12 -8.32 1.21
N GLN A 208 -16.51 -7.34 0.55
CA GLN A 208 -17.12 -6.02 0.33
C GLN A 208 -18.41 -6.14 -0.49
N ASP A 209 -18.34 -6.85 -1.63
CA ASP A 209 -19.53 -7.08 -2.47
C ASP A 209 -20.61 -7.91 -1.74
N TYR A 210 -20.21 -8.91 -0.96
CA TYR A 210 -21.14 -9.68 -0.12
C TYR A 210 -21.87 -8.78 0.89
N LYS A 211 -21.15 -7.86 1.55
CA LYS A 211 -21.73 -6.92 2.51
C LYS A 211 -22.71 -5.97 1.85
N ASP A 212 -22.31 -5.37 0.74
CA ASP A 212 -23.13 -4.40 0.00
C ASP A 212 -24.44 -5.02 -0.48
N ARG A 213 -24.39 -6.25 -1.04
CA ARG A 213 -25.60 -6.96 -1.52
C ARG A 213 -26.55 -7.37 -0.39
N ARG A 214 -26.03 -7.63 0.81
CA ARG A 214 -26.81 -8.13 1.96
C ARG A 214 -27.20 -7.02 2.94
N GLY A 215 -26.66 -5.81 2.81
CA GLY A 215 -26.89 -4.71 3.72
C GLY A 215 -26.44 -5.01 5.16
N ILE A 216 -25.41 -5.83 5.34
CA ILE A 216 -24.90 -6.20 6.67
C ILE A 216 -23.88 -5.18 7.18
N ALA A 217 -23.78 -5.07 8.51
CA ALA A 217 -22.80 -4.21 9.16
C ALA A 217 -21.36 -4.58 8.76
N ASP A 218 -20.44 -3.63 8.96
CA ASP A 218 -19.05 -3.84 8.61
C ASP A 218 -18.40 -4.95 9.45
N VAL A 219 -18.16 -6.11 8.82
CA VAL A 219 -17.44 -7.25 9.40
C VAL A 219 -15.96 -7.20 8.98
N PRO A 220 -15.00 -7.02 9.91
CA PRO A 220 -13.59 -7.01 9.55
C PRO A 220 -13.13 -8.39 9.08
N GLN A 221 -12.06 -8.44 8.29
CA GLN A 221 -11.41 -9.71 8.03
C GLN A 221 -10.69 -10.21 9.28
N HIS A 222 -10.78 -11.51 9.54
CA HIS A 222 -9.95 -12.19 10.53
C HIS A 222 -8.72 -12.78 9.85
N TRP A 223 -7.53 -12.50 10.37
CA TRP A 223 -6.27 -13.01 9.84
C TRP A 223 -5.61 -13.92 10.88
N PHE A 224 -5.13 -15.07 10.43
CA PHE A 224 -4.38 -16.01 11.24
C PHE A 224 -2.90 -15.95 10.86
N TYR A 225 -2.09 -15.30 11.69
CA TYR A 225 -0.68 -15.03 11.41
C TYR A 225 0.23 -15.96 12.21
N VAL A 226 0.99 -16.81 11.51
CA VAL A 226 1.96 -17.70 12.13
C VAL A 226 3.28 -16.96 12.35
N THR A 227 3.58 -16.63 13.60
CA THR A 227 4.84 -15.96 13.96
C THR A 227 5.87 -16.97 14.47
N SER A 228 7.07 -16.93 13.89
CA SER A 228 8.21 -17.73 14.35
C SER A 228 9.08 -17.01 15.39
N GLY A 229 8.79 -15.74 15.69
CA GLY A 229 9.61 -14.89 16.57
C GLY A 229 11.02 -14.57 16.04
N LYS A 230 11.34 -15.05 14.84
CA LYS A 230 12.62 -14.84 14.12
C LYS A 230 12.36 -14.26 12.72
N GLY A 231 11.28 -13.48 12.60
CA GLY A 231 10.89 -12.79 11.38
C GLY A 231 11.95 -11.78 10.95
N ARG A 232 11.92 -11.42 9.66
CA ARG A 232 12.68 -10.28 9.14
C ARG A 232 11.90 -9.00 9.46
N PRO A 233 12.54 -7.93 9.97
CA PRO A 233 11.84 -6.68 10.28
C PRO A 233 11.03 -6.11 9.12
N GLU A 234 11.51 -6.27 7.88
CA GLU A 234 10.82 -5.81 6.68
C GLU A 234 9.53 -6.60 6.40
N VAL A 235 9.50 -7.88 6.76
CA VAL A 235 8.29 -8.71 6.65
C VAL A 235 7.32 -8.34 7.77
N ASP A 236 7.80 -8.23 9.00
CA ASP A 236 6.97 -7.87 10.16
C ASP A 236 6.31 -6.50 9.94
N ARG A 237 7.10 -5.51 9.48
CA ARG A 237 6.60 -4.19 9.13
C ARG A 237 5.55 -4.24 8.03
N PHE A 238 5.80 -5.04 6.99
CA PHE A 238 4.84 -5.21 5.90
C PHE A 238 3.53 -5.87 6.38
N VAL A 239 3.60 -6.82 7.32
CA VAL A 239 2.39 -7.41 7.94
C VAL A 239 1.61 -6.34 8.70
N ASP A 240 2.27 -5.51 9.51
CA ASP A 240 1.62 -4.43 10.26
C ASP A 240 0.96 -3.40 9.33
N ASP A 241 1.68 -2.96 8.29
CA ASP A 241 1.15 -2.02 7.30
C ASP A 241 -0.04 -2.64 6.54
N SER A 242 0.00 -3.94 6.26
CA SER A 242 -1.12 -4.68 5.64
C SER A 242 -2.33 -4.80 6.57
N LEU A 243 -2.15 -5.06 7.87
CA LEU A 243 -3.24 -5.09 8.83
C LEU A 243 -3.97 -3.75 8.91
N ALA A 244 -3.20 -2.66 8.92
CA ALA A 244 -3.75 -1.30 8.91
C ALA A 244 -4.51 -1.00 7.60
N LEU A 245 -3.93 -1.35 6.44
CA LEU A 245 -4.55 -1.14 5.14
C LEU A 245 -5.92 -1.83 5.02
N TYR A 246 -6.02 -3.09 5.47
CA TYR A 246 -7.23 -3.90 5.35
C TYR A 246 -8.20 -3.73 6.54
N ALA A 247 -7.84 -2.95 7.57
CA ALA A 247 -8.54 -2.89 8.85
C ALA A 247 -8.85 -4.30 9.43
N ALA A 248 -7.90 -5.23 9.26
CA ALA A 248 -8.09 -6.63 9.62
C ALA A 248 -7.80 -6.88 11.12
N LYS A 249 -8.47 -7.87 11.69
CA LYS A 249 -8.22 -8.38 13.05
C LYS A 249 -7.24 -9.55 12.98
N MET A 250 -6.12 -9.45 13.69
CA MET A 250 -5.12 -10.51 13.71
C MET A 250 -5.25 -11.42 14.94
N SER A 251 -5.31 -12.73 14.69
CA SER A 251 -5.02 -13.77 15.66
C SER A 251 -3.62 -14.33 15.40
N THR A 252 -2.78 -14.34 16.43
CA THR A 252 -1.41 -14.84 16.28
C THR A 252 -1.30 -16.31 16.65
N CYS A 253 -0.58 -17.04 15.81
CA CYS A 253 -0.31 -18.45 15.96
C CYS A 253 1.18 -18.64 16.31
N ARG A 254 1.42 -19.22 17.48
CA ARG A 254 2.75 -19.63 17.95
C ARG A 254 2.76 -21.13 18.14
N PRO A 255 3.91 -21.81 17.94
CA PRO A 255 4.04 -23.21 18.30
C PRO A 255 3.61 -23.45 19.77
N PRO A 256 2.95 -24.58 20.08
CA PRO A 256 2.56 -25.65 19.16
C PRO A 256 1.32 -25.31 18.30
N TYR A 257 1.41 -25.55 16.98
CA TYR A 257 0.42 -25.09 16.00
C TYR A 257 -0.97 -25.70 16.16
N LYS A 258 -1.07 -26.95 16.60
CA LYS A 258 -2.37 -27.61 16.84
C LYS A 258 -3.18 -26.89 17.91
N GLU A 259 -2.53 -26.47 19.00
CA GLU A 259 -3.21 -25.72 20.06
C GLU A 259 -3.58 -24.31 19.60
N ALA A 260 -2.74 -23.68 18.80
CA ALA A 260 -3.06 -22.36 18.24
C ALA A 260 -4.26 -22.42 17.28
N LEU A 261 -4.35 -23.48 16.47
CA LEU A 261 -5.52 -23.74 15.64
C LEU A 261 -6.77 -24.00 16.50
N GLN A 262 -6.64 -24.82 17.55
CA GLN A 262 -7.75 -25.10 18.47
C GLN A 262 -8.28 -23.81 19.10
N ARG A 263 -7.40 -22.92 19.59
CA ARG A 263 -7.82 -21.61 20.13
C ARG A 263 -8.57 -20.76 19.12
N ALA A 264 -8.13 -20.73 17.86
CA ALA A 264 -8.83 -20.00 16.81
C ALA A 264 -10.24 -20.57 16.55
N ILE A 265 -10.38 -21.90 16.56
CA ILE A 265 -11.67 -22.60 16.45
C ILE A 265 -12.56 -22.27 17.65
N ASP A 266 -12.01 -22.27 18.87
CA ASP A 266 -12.73 -21.93 20.10
C ASP A 266 -13.24 -20.47 20.06
N ASP A 267 -12.49 -19.57 19.40
CA ASP A 267 -12.87 -18.18 19.11
C ASP A 267 -13.86 -18.04 17.92
N GLY A 268 -14.30 -19.16 17.32
CA GLY A 268 -15.29 -19.22 16.24
C GLY A 268 -14.72 -19.24 14.82
N LEU A 269 -13.39 -19.26 14.64
CA LEU A 269 -12.73 -19.28 13.33
C LEU A 269 -12.57 -20.72 12.84
N ASN A 270 -13.50 -21.17 11.99
CA ASN A 270 -13.60 -22.56 11.53
C ASN A 270 -13.10 -22.77 10.09
N VAL A 271 -12.90 -21.69 9.33
CA VAL A 271 -12.55 -21.73 7.91
C VAL A 271 -11.30 -20.90 7.66
N PHE A 272 -10.30 -21.50 7.01
CA PHE A 272 -8.98 -20.91 6.79
C PHE A 272 -8.70 -20.83 5.29
N LEU A 273 -8.70 -19.60 4.75
CA LEU A 273 -8.26 -19.30 3.39
C LEU A 273 -6.73 -19.25 3.34
N LEU A 274 -6.11 -20.13 2.57
CA LEU A 274 -4.66 -20.35 2.53
C LEU A 274 -4.09 -20.17 1.11
N GLY A 275 -2.89 -19.59 1.03
CA GLY A 275 -2.19 -19.31 -0.23
C GLY A 275 -1.35 -20.46 -0.79
N ASN A 276 -1.58 -21.71 -0.38
CA ASN A 276 -0.82 -22.85 -0.90
C ASN A 276 -1.20 -23.15 -2.37
N ARG A 277 -0.20 -23.49 -3.17
CA ARG A 277 -0.33 -23.89 -4.58
C ARG A 277 0.07 -25.35 -4.78
N THR A 278 -0.34 -25.96 -5.88
CA THR A 278 0.00 -27.35 -6.22
C THR A 278 1.50 -27.58 -6.34
N VAL A 279 2.25 -26.55 -6.75
CA VAL A 279 3.72 -26.56 -6.89
C VAL A 279 4.46 -26.43 -5.57
N ASP A 280 3.77 -26.12 -4.47
CA ASP A 280 4.38 -26.03 -3.14
C ASP A 280 4.52 -27.44 -2.53
N PRO A 281 5.44 -27.63 -1.55
CA PRO A 281 5.60 -28.92 -0.88
C PRO A 281 4.27 -29.47 -0.34
N LYS A 282 3.94 -30.72 -0.70
CA LYS A 282 2.68 -31.42 -0.37
C LYS A 282 1.42 -30.85 -1.06
N GLY A 283 1.56 -29.94 -2.03
CA GLY A 283 0.44 -29.30 -2.74
C GLY A 283 -0.35 -30.21 -3.67
N GLU A 284 0.28 -31.27 -4.21
CA GLU A 284 -0.29 -32.16 -5.25
C GLU A 284 -1.58 -32.88 -4.81
N THR A 285 -1.78 -33.10 -3.51
CA THR A 285 -2.95 -33.81 -2.96
C THR A 285 -4.02 -32.88 -2.39
N LEU A 286 -3.84 -31.56 -2.57
CA LEU A 286 -4.79 -30.58 -2.09
C LEU A 286 -5.95 -30.43 -3.10
N GLN A 287 -7.11 -30.10 -2.55
CA GLN A 287 -8.30 -29.69 -3.29
C GLN A 287 -8.68 -28.29 -2.79
N HIS A 288 -9.50 -27.54 -3.53
CA HIS A 288 -9.89 -26.20 -3.13
C HIS A 288 -10.53 -26.14 -1.74
N PHE A 289 -11.26 -27.19 -1.34
CA PHE A 289 -11.83 -27.34 0.00
C PHE A 289 -11.33 -28.67 0.58
N LYS A 290 -10.67 -28.63 1.73
CA LYS A 290 -10.15 -29.82 2.40
C LYS A 290 -10.18 -29.62 3.90
N GLU A 291 -10.90 -30.49 4.62
CA GLU A 291 -10.80 -30.53 6.08
C GLU A 291 -9.35 -30.78 6.51
N THR A 292 -9.01 -30.35 7.72
CA THR A 292 -7.75 -30.70 8.36
C THR A 292 -7.57 -32.22 8.45
N ASP A 293 -6.31 -32.67 8.55
CA ASP A 293 -6.02 -34.10 8.65
C ASP A 293 -6.54 -34.64 10.00
N PRO A 294 -6.88 -35.93 10.13
CA PRO A 294 -7.61 -36.46 11.31
C PRO A 294 -6.95 -36.22 12.67
N ASP A 295 -5.64 -36.02 12.71
CA ASP A 295 -4.88 -35.74 13.94
C ASP A 295 -4.82 -34.25 14.30
N TRP A 296 -5.50 -33.37 13.57
CA TRP A 296 -5.60 -31.93 13.80
C TRP A 296 -7.00 -31.52 14.27
N PRO A 297 -7.13 -30.39 14.99
CA PRO A 297 -8.43 -29.75 15.22
C PRO A 297 -9.20 -29.59 13.91
N ARG A 298 -10.51 -29.90 13.95
CA ARG A 298 -11.35 -29.94 12.76
C ARG A 298 -11.66 -28.53 12.27
N ALA A 299 -11.09 -28.18 11.12
CA ALA A 299 -11.35 -26.92 10.43
C ALA A 299 -11.37 -27.12 8.92
N MET A 300 -12.06 -26.25 8.20
CA MET A 300 -12.06 -26.24 6.73
C MET A 300 -10.87 -25.43 6.21
N ARG A 301 -9.99 -26.05 5.41
CA ARG A 301 -8.95 -25.33 4.68
C ARG A 301 -9.46 -25.05 3.27
N VAL A 302 -9.33 -23.81 2.83
CA VAL A 302 -9.73 -23.34 1.51
C VAL A 302 -8.50 -22.81 0.78
N PHE A 303 -8.28 -23.22 -0.47
CA PHE A 303 -7.10 -22.88 -1.27
C PHE A 303 -7.51 -22.21 -2.59
N PRO A 304 -7.85 -20.90 -2.61
CA PRO A 304 -8.39 -20.24 -3.79
C PRO A 304 -7.44 -20.22 -4.98
N ILE A 305 -6.15 -20.03 -4.71
CA ILE A 305 -5.11 -19.90 -5.74
C ILE A 305 -4.36 -21.21 -6.01
N LEU A 306 -4.94 -22.36 -5.62
CA LEU A 306 -4.26 -23.65 -5.60
C LEU A 306 -3.55 -24.00 -6.92
N LYS A 307 -4.16 -23.68 -8.07
CA LYS A 307 -3.62 -24.03 -9.39
C LYS A 307 -2.73 -22.95 -10.02
N TRP A 308 -2.47 -21.85 -9.29
CA TRP A 308 -1.73 -20.73 -9.85
C TRP A 308 -0.23 -21.05 -9.95
N ASN A 309 0.37 -20.62 -11.06
CA ASN A 309 1.82 -20.61 -11.21
C ASN A 309 2.42 -19.28 -10.74
N TYR A 310 3.75 -19.20 -10.71
CA TYR A 310 4.50 -18.02 -10.25
C TYR A 310 4.14 -16.73 -11.00
N SER A 311 4.03 -16.81 -12.34
CA SER A 311 3.73 -15.64 -13.18
C SER A 311 2.29 -15.14 -12.96
N GLN A 312 1.34 -16.05 -12.75
CA GLN A 312 -0.05 -15.71 -12.46
C GLN A 312 -0.20 -14.94 -11.14
N VAL A 313 0.53 -15.35 -10.10
CA VAL A 313 0.58 -14.61 -8.81
C VAL A 313 1.02 -13.16 -9.04
N TRP A 314 2.13 -12.96 -9.75
CA TRP A 314 2.63 -11.61 -10.02
C TRP A 314 1.76 -10.82 -10.99
N THR A 315 1.16 -11.46 -11.98
CA THR A 315 0.20 -10.82 -12.89
C THR A 315 -0.93 -10.20 -12.08
N PHE A 316 -1.54 -10.95 -11.16
CA PHE A 316 -2.61 -10.45 -10.31
C PHE A 316 -2.16 -9.29 -9.42
N ILE A 317 -1.03 -9.44 -8.71
CA ILE A 317 -0.48 -8.40 -7.83
C ILE A 317 -0.19 -7.11 -8.59
N ARG A 318 0.42 -7.22 -9.78
CA ARG A 318 0.88 -6.06 -10.55
C ARG A 318 -0.27 -5.37 -11.29
N GLU A 319 -1.20 -6.11 -11.90
CA GLU A 319 -2.40 -5.54 -12.58
C GLU A 319 -3.33 -4.82 -11.59
N LEU A 320 -3.35 -5.24 -10.32
CA LEU A 320 -4.18 -4.63 -9.27
C LEU A 320 -3.41 -3.68 -8.36
N TYR A 321 -2.15 -3.35 -8.66
CA TYR A 321 -1.33 -2.46 -7.84
C TYR A 321 -1.36 -2.80 -6.33
N ILE A 322 -1.39 -4.10 -6.00
CA ILE A 322 -1.49 -4.59 -4.61
C ILE A 322 -0.14 -4.43 -3.92
N PRO A 323 -0.05 -3.68 -2.81
CA PRO A 323 1.21 -3.56 -2.07
C PRO A 323 1.78 -4.92 -1.67
N TYR A 324 3.10 -5.07 -1.79
CA TYR A 324 3.80 -6.30 -1.46
C TYR A 324 5.12 -6.03 -0.72
N CYS A 325 5.60 -7.03 0.02
CA CYS A 325 6.80 -6.87 0.85
C CYS A 325 8.00 -6.36 0.02
N PRO A 326 8.68 -5.26 0.44
CA PRO A 326 9.78 -4.66 -0.34
C PRO A 326 10.96 -5.59 -0.62
N LEU A 327 11.13 -6.67 0.14
CA LEU A 327 12.16 -7.68 -0.13
C LEU A 327 12.00 -8.32 -1.52
N TYR A 328 10.79 -8.39 -2.06
CA TYR A 328 10.57 -8.87 -3.42
C TYR A 328 11.26 -7.99 -4.47
N ASP A 329 11.35 -6.68 -4.25
CA ASP A 329 12.08 -5.77 -5.15
C ASP A 329 13.60 -5.90 -4.99
N GLN A 330 14.07 -6.49 -3.89
CA GLN A 330 15.46 -6.80 -3.60
C GLN A 330 15.89 -8.20 -4.08
N GLY A 331 15.08 -8.85 -4.93
CA GLY A 331 15.40 -10.14 -5.55
C GLY A 331 15.02 -11.37 -4.76
N PHE A 332 14.31 -11.24 -3.63
CA PHE A 332 13.77 -12.41 -2.95
C PHE A 332 12.57 -12.93 -3.75
N SER A 333 12.60 -14.13 -4.31
CA SER A 333 11.43 -14.73 -4.98
C SER A 333 10.55 -15.55 -4.03
N SER A 334 11.02 -15.83 -2.81
CA SER A 334 10.30 -16.60 -1.79
C SER A 334 10.79 -16.20 -0.39
N LEU A 335 9.86 -15.92 0.54
CA LEU A 335 10.19 -15.38 1.88
C LEU A 335 10.03 -16.37 3.03
N GLY A 336 11.08 -16.54 3.82
CA GLY A 336 10.97 -17.15 5.15
C GLY A 336 12.24 -16.97 5.95
N GLU A 337 12.31 -17.64 7.09
CA GLU A 337 13.27 -17.31 8.17
C GLU A 337 14.72 -17.17 7.67
N LYS A 338 15.18 -18.10 6.82
CA LYS A 338 16.56 -18.10 6.28
C LYS A 338 16.62 -17.93 4.76
N SER A 339 15.61 -17.33 4.13
CA SER A 339 15.65 -17.11 2.68
C SER A 339 16.74 -16.11 2.29
N THR A 340 17.32 -16.24 1.11
CA THR A 340 18.24 -15.28 0.47
C THR A 340 17.66 -14.78 -0.86
N PRO A 341 18.19 -13.68 -1.44
CA PRO A 341 17.86 -13.29 -2.81
C PRO A 341 18.08 -14.43 -3.79
N ASN A 342 17.27 -14.47 -4.85
CA ASN A 342 17.38 -15.49 -5.88
C ASN A 342 18.57 -15.21 -6.79
N PRO A 343 19.53 -16.13 -6.91
CA PRO A 343 20.71 -15.93 -7.76
C PRO A 343 20.36 -15.74 -9.25
N LYS A 344 19.20 -16.25 -9.73
CA LYS A 344 18.74 -16.04 -11.11
C LYS A 344 18.25 -14.61 -11.38
N LEU A 345 18.05 -13.80 -10.34
CA LEU A 345 17.68 -12.38 -10.45
C LEU A 345 18.90 -11.46 -10.37
N MET A 346 20.09 -12.01 -10.14
CA MET A 346 21.32 -11.25 -10.00
C MET A 346 21.77 -10.64 -11.34
N PHE A 347 22.29 -9.42 -11.30
CA PHE A 347 22.96 -8.77 -12.43
C PHE A 347 24.07 -7.84 -11.94
N VAL A 348 24.96 -7.41 -12.83
CA VAL A 348 25.99 -6.41 -12.55
C VAL A 348 25.59 -5.12 -13.25
N ASP A 349 25.52 -4.02 -12.50
CA ASP A 349 25.20 -2.71 -13.08
C ASP A 349 26.39 -2.10 -13.84
N GLU A 350 26.17 -0.95 -14.49
CA GLU A 350 27.19 -0.24 -15.27
C GLU A 350 28.43 0.16 -14.46
N ARG A 351 28.32 0.18 -13.12
CA ARG A 351 29.40 0.52 -12.19
C ARG A 351 30.13 -0.72 -11.66
N GLY A 352 29.80 -1.91 -12.15
CA GLY A 352 30.39 -3.17 -11.70
C GLY A 352 29.82 -3.67 -10.37
N VAL A 353 28.72 -3.11 -9.88
CA VAL A 353 28.12 -3.50 -8.59
C VAL A 353 27.07 -4.59 -8.81
N THR A 354 27.18 -5.68 -8.05
CA THR A 354 26.17 -6.75 -8.05
C THR A 354 24.86 -6.25 -7.45
N ARG A 355 23.76 -6.41 -8.19
CA ARG A 355 22.40 -6.07 -7.81
C ARG A 355 21.44 -7.21 -8.13
N PHE A 356 20.19 -7.06 -7.69
CA PHE A 356 19.12 -8.00 -7.99
C PHE A 356 17.95 -7.30 -8.67
N LYS A 357 17.37 -7.97 -9.66
CA LYS A 357 16.11 -7.56 -10.28
C LYS A 357 14.93 -7.93 -9.36
N PRO A 358 13.80 -7.21 -9.45
CA PRO A 358 12.61 -7.55 -8.68
C PRO A 358 12.10 -8.97 -8.98
N ALA A 359 11.47 -9.59 -7.98
CA ALA A 359 10.98 -10.97 -8.01
C ALA A 359 10.02 -11.24 -9.18
N HIS A 360 9.15 -10.28 -9.52
CA HIS A 360 8.18 -10.43 -10.61
C HIS A 360 8.84 -10.54 -12.00
N THR A 361 10.15 -10.30 -12.11
CA THR A 361 10.90 -10.44 -13.38
C THR A 361 11.52 -11.84 -13.58
N LEU A 362 11.39 -12.73 -12.59
CA LEU A 362 11.89 -14.11 -12.69
C LEU A 362 11.13 -14.86 -13.79
N GLN A 363 11.86 -15.32 -14.81
CA GLN A 363 11.28 -15.99 -15.98
C GLN A 363 10.89 -17.44 -15.69
N ASP A 364 11.75 -18.17 -14.98
CA ASP A 364 11.56 -19.57 -14.67
C ASP A 364 10.97 -19.74 -13.26
N GLY A 365 9.65 -19.94 -13.21
CA GLY A 365 8.92 -20.13 -11.95
C GLY A 365 9.35 -21.35 -11.14
N SER A 366 9.94 -22.38 -11.77
CA SER A 366 10.46 -23.55 -11.03
C SER A 366 11.62 -23.17 -10.09
N SER A 367 12.26 -22.03 -10.37
CA SER A 367 13.37 -21.50 -9.59
C SER A 367 12.94 -20.61 -8.43
N GLU A 368 11.63 -20.47 -8.16
CA GLU A 368 11.08 -19.60 -7.12
C GLU A 368 11.75 -19.82 -5.75
N ARG A 369 12.09 -21.07 -5.42
CA ARG A 369 12.55 -21.46 -4.08
C ARG A 369 14.07 -21.70 -3.99
N ILE A 370 14.86 -21.36 -5.01
CA ILE A 370 16.33 -21.58 -4.98
C ILE A 370 17.00 -20.81 -3.83
N GLY A 371 16.46 -19.66 -3.44
CA GLY A 371 16.92 -18.89 -2.27
C GLY A 371 16.47 -19.46 -0.92
N ARG A 372 15.85 -20.64 -0.86
CA ARG A 372 15.50 -21.33 0.39
C ARG A 372 16.59 -22.35 0.70
N THR A 373 17.18 -22.24 1.89
CA THR A 373 18.08 -23.26 2.44
C THR A 373 17.34 -24.29 3.24
#